data_AF-A0A0F9ER77-F1
#
_entry.id   AF-A0A0F9ER77-F1
#
_cell.length_a   1.000
_cell.length_b   1.000
_cell.length_c   1.000
_cell.angle_alpha   90.00
_cell.angle_beta   90.00
_cell.angle_gamma   90.00
#
_symmetry.space_group_name_H-M   'P 1'
#
loop_
_entity.id
_entity.type
_entity.pdbx_description
1 polymer ?
#
loop_
_entity_poly.entity_id
_entity_poly.type
_entity_poly.pdbx_seq_one_letter_code
_entity_poly.pdbx_strand_id
1 'polypeptide(L)'
;KVIDKISVALNDKAGVYEASFANLGIKKVLTSPDTIKKHPKLLVTGVWCIADVQYEFAEDARTSPWRLETIKPIQIAKVDYEGYKAARDQFTKDEWIDLLMQSIGFNPEAFGRRSKLLQLMRLIPFVERNYNIIELGPKGTGKSHIYSEFSPHGQLISGGEVTIPKLFVNNSNGRIGLVGYWDVVAFDEFAGREKTANKALVDIMKKDIFARGEPHGRRGELRLCRQYRPQRSLHAEEQRPVRSLAPAVP
;
A
#
# COMPACT_ATOMS: atom_id res chain seq x y z
N LYS A 1 4.18 9.49 27.79
CA LYS A 1 3.93 9.83 26.37
C LYS A 1 4.73 8.96 25.41
N VAL A 2 4.02 8.24 24.54
CA VAL A 2 4.57 7.38 23.49
C VAL A 2 3.76 7.55 22.19
N ILE A 3 4.40 7.40 21.03
CA ILE A 3 3.72 7.33 19.73
C ILE A 3 3.69 5.87 19.31
N ASP A 4 2.50 5.32 19.12
CA ASP A 4 2.34 3.93 18.74
C ASP A 4 1.10 3.73 17.86
N LYS A 5 1.09 2.65 17.08
CA LYS A 5 -0.11 2.16 16.41
C LYS A 5 -0.88 1.31 17.42
N ILE A 6 -2.05 1.81 17.83
CA ILE A 6 -2.89 1.20 18.85
C ILE A 6 -4.14 0.62 18.21
N SER A 7 -4.41 -0.67 18.45
CA SER A 7 -5.66 -1.34 18.11
C SER A 7 -6.39 -1.80 19.36
N VAL A 8 -7.72 -1.83 19.32
CA VAL A 8 -8.56 -2.28 20.43
C VAL A 8 -9.43 -3.46 19.98
N ALA A 9 -9.60 -4.44 20.85
CA ALA A 9 -10.56 -5.53 20.68
C ALA A 9 -11.47 -5.65 21.92
N LEU A 10 -12.69 -6.15 21.72
CA LEU A 10 -13.57 -6.54 22.82
C LEU A 10 -13.16 -7.94 23.29
N ASN A 11 -12.91 -8.09 24.58
CA ASN A 11 -12.76 -9.39 25.22
C ASN A 11 -14.13 -9.85 25.74
N ASP A 12 -14.85 -10.63 24.93
CA ASP A 12 -16.22 -11.08 25.23
C ASP A 12 -16.34 -11.86 26.53
N LYS A 13 -15.26 -12.53 26.97
CA LYS A 13 -15.25 -13.33 28.21
C LYS A 13 -15.21 -12.47 29.47
N ALA A 14 -14.56 -11.31 29.38
CA ALA A 14 -14.37 -10.40 30.50
C ALA A 14 -15.26 -9.14 30.38
N GLY A 15 -15.90 -8.92 29.23
CA GLY A 15 -16.75 -7.76 28.97
C GLY A 15 -15.99 -6.43 28.90
N VAL A 16 -14.68 -6.47 28.61
CA VAL A 16 -13.80 -5.28 28.61
C VAL A 16 -13.15 -5.05 27.26
N TYR A 17 -12.82 -3.80 26.96
CA TYR A 17 -12.01 -3.44 25.80
C TYR A 17 -10.52 -3.47 26.15
N GLU A 18 -9.75 -4.17 25.32
CA GLU A 18 -8.32 -4.35 25.49
C GLU A 18 -7.57 -3.73 24.31
N ALA A 19 -6.67 -2.79 24.62
CA ALA A 19 -5.77 -2.18 23.66
C ALA A 19 -4.47 -3.00 23.51
N SER A 20 -3.93 -2.99 22.29
CA SER A 20 -2.65 -3.55 21.91
C SER A 20 -1.80 -2.48 21.24
N PHE A 21 -0.53 -2.40 21.66
CA PHE A 21 0.46 -1.45 21.18
C PHE A 21 1.46 -2.18 20.28
N ALA A 22 1.60 -1.73 19.03
CA ALA A 22 2.41 -2.44 18.04
C ALA A 22 3.91 -2.33 18.33
N ASN A 23 4.40 -1.14 18.68
CA ASN A 23 5.83 -0.88 18.86
C ASN A 23 6.30 -1.24 20.27
N LEU A 24 5.51 -0.92 21.30
CA LEU A 24 5.82 -1.29 22.68
C LEU A 24 5.61 -2.79 22.96
N GLY A 25 4.87 -3.50 22.11
CA GLY A 25 4.56 -4.92 22.29
C GLY A 25 3.63 -5.21 23.47
N ILE A 26 3.09 -4.18 24.11
CA ILE A 26 2.19 -4.31 25.27
C ILE A 26 0.80 -4.71 24.77
N LYS A 27 0.20 -5.68 25.45
CA LYS A 27 -1.13 -6.21 25.16
C LYS A 27 -2.02 -6.18 26.40
N LYS A 28 -3.33 -6.35 26.18
CA LYS A 28 -4.35 -6.43 27.25
C LYS A 28 -4.44 -5.16 28.11
N VAL A 29 -4.16 -4.00 27.53
CA VAL A 29 -4.26 -2.72 28.24
C VAL A 29 -5.73 -2.34 28.32
N LEU A 30 -6.27 -2.23 29.54
CA LEU A 30 -7.67 -1.91 29.74
C LEU A 30 -8.00 -0.52 29.19
N THR A 31 -9.08 -0.43 28.41
CA THR A 31 -9.54 0.80 27.78
C THR A 31 -11.01 1.04 28.11
N SER A 32 -11.35 2.29 28.42
CA SER A 32 -12.73 2.66 28.75
C SER A 32 -13.63 2.65 27.51
N PRO A 33 -14.90 2.20 27.62
CA PRO A 33 -15.87 2.25 26.51
C PRO A 33 -16.07 3.66 25.93
N ASP A 34 -15.95 4.70 26.75
CA ASP A 34 -16.09 6.09 26.30
C ASP A 34 -14.98 6.51 25.32
N THR A 35 -13.77 5.99 25.53
CA THR A 35 -12.64 6.19 24.60
C THR A 35 -12.94 5.56 23.24
N ILE A 36 -13.58 4.40 23.24
CA ILE A 36 -13.97 3.69 22.02
C ILE A 36 -15.10 4.41 21.29
N LYS A 37 -16.11 4.92 22.02
CA LYS A 37 -17.17 5.75 21.45
C LYS A 37 -16.62 7.03 20.81
N LYS A 38 -15.61 7.67 21.43
CA LYS A 38 -14.93 8.85 20.86
C LYS A 38 -14.07 8.51 19.65
N HIS A 39 -13.49 7.31 19.60
CA HIS A 39 -12.54 6.89 18.58
C HIS A 39 -12.84 5.49 18.02
N PRO A 40 -13.97 5.30 17.32
CA PRO A 40 -14.43 3.98 16.88
C PRO A 40 -13.47 3.28 15.92
N LYS A 41 -12.64 4.05 15.20
CA LYS A 41 -11.61 3.53 14.29
C LYS A 41 -10.54 2.66 14.98
N LEU A 42 -10.41 2.74 16.30
CA LEU A 42 -9.49 1.88 17.07
C LEU A 42 -9.87 0.39 16.99
N LEU A 43 -11.14 0.07 16.73
CA LEU A 43 -11.66 -1.31 16.63
C LEU A 43 -11.39 -2.01 15.29
N VAL A 44 -10.94 -1.29 14.26
CA VAL A 44 -10.87 -1.83 12.89
C VAL A 44 -9.44 -2.22 12.50
N THR A 45 -8.57 -1.24 12.26
CA THR A 45 -7.22 -1.45 11.68
C THR A 45 -6.08 -0.94 12.56
N GLY A 46 -6.42 -0.43 13.74
CA GLY A 46 -5.52 0.29 14.63
C GLY A 46 -5.13 1.67 14.09
N VAL A 47 -4.98 2.65 14.97
CA VAL A 47 -4.72 4.05 14.61
C VAL A 47 -3.41 4.49 15.26
N TRP A 48 -2.60 5.28 14.53
CA TRP A 48 -1.45 5.96 15.13
C TRP A 48 -1.94 6.95 16.18
N CYS A 49 -1.43 6.83 17.39
CA CYS A 49 -1.87 7.62 18.54
C CYS A 49 -0.67 8.12 19.33
N ILE A 50 -0.81 9.32 19.90
CA ILE A 50 -0.01 9.73 21.05
C ILE A 50 -0.76 9.23 22.29
N ALA A 51 -0.14 8.35 23.05
CA ALA A 51 -0.72 7.78 24.25
C ALA A 51 0.11 8.08 25.50
N ASP A 52 -0.59 8.26 26.60
CA ASP A 52 -0.03 8.21 27.94
C ASP A 52 -0.37 6.88 28.57
N VAL A 53 0.68 6.12 28.88
CA VAL A 53 0.63 4.82 29.53
C VAL A 53 1.33 4.92 30.86
N GLN A 54 0.71 4.36 31.89
CA GLN A 54 1.26 4.24 33.22
C GLN A 54 1.46 2.78 33.57
N TYR A 55 2.49 2.53 34.38
CA TYR A 55 2.75 1.22 34.96
C TYR A 55 2.27 1.23 36.42
N GLU A 56 1.34 0.34 36.73
CA GLU A 56 0.89 0.07 38.09
C GLU A 56 1.15 -1.40 38.40
N PHE A 57 1.73 -1.66 39.57
CA PHE A 57 1.97 -3.02 40.02
C PHE A 57 0.63 -3.74 40.22
N ALA A 58 0.41 -4.81 39.46
CA ALA A 58 -0.74 -5.69 39.60
C ALA A 58 -0.29 -7.00 40.27
N GLU A 59 -0.95 -7.38 41.37
CA GLU A 59 -0.69 -8.66 42.06
C GLU A 59 -1.18 -9.87 41.25
N ASP A 60 -2.17 -9.67 40.37
CA ASP A 60 -2.72 -10.72 39.49
C ASP A 60 -2.02 -10.74 38.13
N ALA A 61 -1.34 -11.85 37.83
CA ALA A 61 -0.62 -12.11 36.59
C ALA A 61 -1.53 -12.16 35.33
N ARG A 62 -2.87 -12.24 35.49
CA ARG A 62 -3.81 -12.20 34.36
C ARG A 62 -4.10 -10.79 33.85
N THR A 63 -3.88 -9.77 34.69
CA THR A 63 -4.09 -8.36 34.36
C THR A 63 -2.80 -7.73 33.85
N SER A 64 -2.89 -6.95 32.78
CA SER A 64 -1.76 -6.16 32.32
C SER A 64 -1.46 -5.07 33.35
N PRO A 65 -0.21 -4.89 33.80
CA PRO A 65 0.17 -3.83 34.73
C PRO A 65 0.14 -2.44 34.07
N TRP A 66 -0.14 -2.39 32.76
CA TRP A 66 -0.20 -1.17 31.99
C TRP A 66 -1.63 -0.63 31.95
N ARG A 67 -1.78 0.65 32.32
CA ARG A 67 -3.03 1.41 32.14
C ARG A 67 -2.87 2.48 31.09
N LEU A 68 -3.91 2.67 30.28
CA LEU A 68 -4.04 3.78 29.35
C LEU A 68 -4.69 4.96 30.07
N GLU A 69 -3.96 6.06 30.25
CA GLU A 69 -4.53 7.30 30.80
C GLU A 69 -5.19 8.14 29.72
N THR A 70 -4.42 8.50 28.70
CA THR A 70 -4.92 9.30 27.59
C THR A 70 -4.50 8.70 26.26
N ILE A 71 -5.39 8.81 25.29
CA ILE A 71 -5.10 8.45 23.91
C ILE A 71 -5.58 9.60 23.03
N LYS A 72 -4.67 10.13 22.24
CA LYS A 72 -4.96 11.13 21.23
C LYS A 72 -4.59 10.53 19.89
N PRO A 73 -5.58 10.03 19.13
CA PRO A 73 -5.34 9.60 17.77
C PRO A 73 -4.68 10.71 16.96
N ILE A 74 -3.59 10.38 16.28
CA ILE A 74 -3.03 11.14 15.17
C ILE A 74 -3.95 10.86 13.98
N GLN A 75 -5.20 11.28 14.10
CA GLN A 75 -6.13 11.26 13.00
C GLN A 75 -5.70 12.34 12.02
N ILE A 76 -5.79 12.04 10.73
CA ILE A 76 -6.07 13.08 9.75
C ILE A 76 -7.42 13.65 10.19
N ALA A 77 -7.37 14.77 10.92
CA ALA A 77 -8.52 15.47 11.46
C ALA A 77 -9.44 15.71 10.28
N LYS A 78 -10.59 15.03 10.25
CA LYS A 78 -11.71 15.22 9.33
C LYS A 78 -11.27 15.80 7.97
N VAL A 79 -10.96 14.93 7.00
CA VAL A 79 -10.58 15.37 5.65
C VAL A 79 -11.67 16.29 5.11
N ASP A 80 -11.39 17.60 5.06
CA ASP A 80 -12.25 18.59 4.43
C ASP A 80 -12.08 18.45 2.93
N TYR A 81 -12.90 17.59 2.35
CA TYR A 81 -12.82 17.26 0.95
C TYR A 81 -13.16 18.46 0.06
N GLU A 82 -14.09 19.30 0.48
CA GLU A 82 -14.47 20.50 -0.27
C GLU A 82 -13.40 21.59 -0.14
N GLY A 83 -12.82 21.77 1.06
CA GLY A 83 -11.66 22.64 1.23
C GLY A 83 -10.46 22.20 0.39
N TYR A 84 -10.19 20.89 0.31
CA TYR A 84 -9.14 20.35 -0.54
C TYR A 84 -9.37 20.63 -2.04
N LYS A 85 -10.60 20.44 -2.55
CA LYS A 85 -10.94 20.77 -3.94
C LYS A 85 -10.76 22.26 -4.22
N ALA A 86 -11.30 23.12 -3.35
CA ALA A 86 -11.21 24.56 -3.53
C ALA A 86 -9.76 25.06 -3.50
N ALA A 87 -8.92 24.50 -2.61
CA ALA A 87 -7.50 24.82 -2.56
C ALA A 87 -6.76 24.33 -3.82
N ARG A 88 -7.18 23.20 -4.39
CA ARG A 88 -6.55 22.66 -5.60
C ARG A 88 -6.68 23.57 -6.81
N ASP A 89 -7.80 24.26 -6.93
CA ASP A 89 -8.06 25.19 -8.04
C ASP A 89 -7.21 26.48 -7.94
N GLN A 90 -6.61 26.76 -6.78
CA GLN A 90 -5.75 27.92 -6.57
C GLN A 90 -4.31 27.70 -7.07
N PHE A 91 -3.93 26.45 -7.36
CA PHE A 91 -2.59 26.11 -7.78
C PHE A 91 -2.49 26.10 -9.31
N THR A 92 -1.45 26.76 -9.82
CA THR A 92 -1.04 26.63 -11.21
C THR A 92 -0.46 25.25 -11.48
N LYS A 93 -0.37 24.90 -12.76
CA LYS A 93 0.22 23.62 -13.19
C LYS A 93 1.67 23.44 -12.70
N ASP A 94 2.47 24.50 -12.73
CA ASP A 94 3.88 24.41 -12.35
C ASP A 94 4.04 24.30 -10.83
N GLU A 95 3.20 24.98 -10.03
CA GLU A 95 3.15 24.78 -8.57
C GLU A 95 2.72 23.36 -8.20
N TRP A 96 1.77 22.78 -8.95
CA TRP A 96 1.38 21.39 -8.78
C TRP A 96 2.54 20.42 -9.04
N ILE A 97 3.31 20.66 -10.09
CA ILE A 97 4.49 19.85 -10.40
C ILE A 97 5.51 19.96 -9.25
N ASP A 98 5.72 21.17 -8.73
CA ASP A 98 6.71 21.41 -7.68
C ASP A 98 6.30 20.81 -6.34
N LEU A 99 5.01 20.88 -6.00
CA LEU A 99 4.44 20.20 -4.85
C LEU A 99 4.62 18.68 -4.94
N LEU A 100 4.36 18.09 -6.12
CA LEU A 100 4.54 16.66 -6.32
C LEU A 100 6.02 16.26 -6.22
N MET A 101 6.94 17.06 -6.77
CA MET A 101 8.38 16.84 -6.65
C MET A 101 8.84 16.86 -5.18
N GLN A 102 8.36 17.81 -4.38
CA GLN A 102 8.64 17.86 -2.95
C GLN A 102 8.07 16.64 -2.21
N SER A 103 6.86 16.21 -2.56
CA SER A 103 6.21 15.07 -1.90
C SER A 103 6.95 13.75 -2.06
N ILE A 104 7.73 13.60 -3.15
CA ILE A 104 8.59 12.43 -3.39
C ILE A 104 10.03 12.63 -2.92
N GLY A 105 10.31 13.74 -2.22
CA GLY A 105 11.60 14.01 -1.59
C GLY A 105 12.62 14.77 -2.44
N PHE A 106 12.23 15.38 -3.55
CA PHE A 106 13.12 16.21 -4.39
C PHE A 106 12.92 17.71 -4.15
N ASN A 107 14.01 18.47 -4.21
CA ASN A 107 13.93 19.93 -4.27
C ASN A 107 13.59 20.38 -5.72
N PRO A 108 12.42 20.95 -6.01
CA PRO A 108 12.01 21.34 -7.36
C PRO A 108 12.91 22.41 -7.98
N GLU A 109 13.52 23.30 -7.20
CA GLU A 109 14.38 24.37 -7.72
C GLU A 109 15.64 23.83 -8.40
N ALA A 110 16.09 22.63 -8.02
CA ALA A 110 17.26 21.97 -8.61
C ALA A 110 16.99 21.35 -9.99
N PHE A 111 15.74 21.34 -10.47
CA PHE A 111 15.35 20.65 -11.70
C PHE A 111 14.72 21.61 -12.72
N GLY A 112 15.12 21.46 -13.99
CA GLY A 112 14.37 22.03 -15.10
C GLY A 112 13.01 21.32 -15.30
N ARG A 113 12.07 21.99 -15.98
CA ARG A 113 10.71 21.47 -16.22
C ARG A 113 10.68 20.06 -16.79
N ARG A 114 11.51 19.78 -17.80
CA ARG A 114 11.60 18.44 -18.42
C ARG A 114 12.04 17.37 -17.41
N SER A 115 13.01 17.69 -16.57
CA SER A 115 13.53 16.76 -15.56
C SER A 115 12.50 16.49 -14.46
N LYS A 116 11.73 17.51 -14.03
CA LYS A 116 10.60 17.33 -13.11
C LYS A 116 9.57 16.33 -13.69
N LEU A 117 9.17 16.54 -14.94
CA LEU A 117 8.24 15.64 -15.63
C LEU A 117 8.79 14.22 -15.75
N LEU A 118 10.09 14.05 -16.03
CA LEU A 118 10.73 12.73 -16.08
C LEU A 118 10.66 12.00 -14.73
N GLN A 119 10.87 12.69 -13.62
CA GLN A 119 10.72 12.08 -12.29
C GLN A 119 9.26 11.70 -12.00
N LEU A 120 8.31 12.59 -12.33
CA LEU A 120 6.88 12.30 -12.14
C LEU A 120 6.39 11.15 -13.03
N MET A 121 6.95 10.98 -14.23
CA MET A 121 6.60 9.85 -15.11
C MET A 121 6.92 8.49 -14.47
N ARG A 122 7.90 8.42 -13.56
CA ARG A 122 8.24 7.19 -12.81
C ARG A 122 7.14 6.79 -11.82
N LEU A 123 6.23 7.71 -11.50
CA LEU A 123 5.09 7.47 -10.60
C LEU A 123 3.84 6.97 -11.34
N ILE A 124 3.76 7.16 -12.66
CA ILE A 124 2.61 6.75 -13.47
C ILE A 124 2.21 5.29 -13.24
N PRO A 125 3.14 4.31 -13.14
CA PRO A 125 2.74 2.92 -12.93
C PRO A 125 2.01 2.64 -11.61
N PHE A 126 2.17 3.50 -10.60
CA PHE A 126 1.45 3.36 -9.33
C PHE A 126 -0.01 3.85 -9.43
N VAL A 127 -0.29 4.75 -10.38
CA VAL A 127 -1.61 5.39 -10.55
C VAL A 127 -2.39 4.74 -11.68
N GLU A 128 -1.73 4.54 -12.83
CA GLU A 128 -2.31 4.00 -14.03
C GLU A 128 -2.18 2.47 -14.10
N ARG A 129 -3.26 1.82 -14.53
CA ARG A 129 -3.29 0.38 -14.70
C ARG A 129 -2.67 0.01 -16.04
N ASN A 130 -1.96 -1.13 -16.09
CA ASN A 130 -1.35 -1.66 -17.30
C ASN A 130 -0.41 -0.67 -18.03
N TYR A 131 0.22 0.24 -17.29
CA TYR A 131 1.20 1.17 -17.83
C TYR A 131 2.59 0.53 -17.78
N ASN A 132 3.20 0.34 -18.95
CA ASN A 132 4.53 -0.24 -19.08
C ASN A 132 5.52 0.89 -19.42
N ILE A 133 6.51 1.11 -18.57
CA ILE A 133 7.59 2.06 -18.81
C ILE A 133 8.92 1.34 -18.91
N ILE A 134 9.82 1.89 -19.71
CA ILE A 134 11.22 1.48 -19.81
C ILE A 134 12.07 2.68 -19.41
N GLU A 135 12.84 2.52 -18.32
CA GLU A 135 13.79 3.54 -17.86
C GLU A 135 15.22 3.12 -18.21
N LEU A 136 15.88 3.91 -19.07
CA LEU A 136 17.28 3.74 -19.44
C LEU A 136 18.11 4.82 -18.75
N GLY A 137 19.15 4.42 -18.04
CA GLY A 137 20.07 5.38 -17.42
C GLY A 137 21.38 4.74 -16.95
N PRO A 138 22.44 5.53 -16.72
CA PRO A 138 23.73 5.05 -16.26
C PRO A 138 23.64 4.42 -14.85
N LYS A 139 24.60 3.58 -14.47
CA LYS A 139 24.60 2.95 -13.14
C LYS A 139 24.59 4.02 -12.02
N GLY A 140 23.91 3.74 -10.90
CA GLY A 140 23.90 4.62 -9.73
C GLY A 140 22.88 5.77 -9.72
N THR A 141 21.99 5.87 -10.71
CA THR A 141 20.98 6.97 -10.76
C THR A 141 19.70 6.72 -9.96
N GLY A 142 19.70 5.79 -8.99
CA GLY A 142 18.51 5.49 -8.19
C GLY A 142 17.30 4.97 -8.98
N LYS A 143 17.52 4.31 -10.13
CA LYS A 143 16.47 3.72 -10.98
C LYS A 143 15.56 2.77 -10.21
N SER A 144 16.18 1.86 -9.47
CA SER A 144 15.49 0.77 -8.80
C SER A 144 14.87 1.21 -7.46
N HIS A 145 15.38 2.29 -6.87
CA HIS A 145 14.99 2.78 -5.53
C HIS A 145 13.51 3.20 -5.45
N ILE A 146 12.98 3.89 -6.47
CA ILE A 146 11.56 4.29 -6.49
C ILE A 146 10.65 3.06 -6.45
N TYR A 147 11.02 1.97 -7.12
CA TYR A 147 10.15 0.81 -7.24
C TYR A 147 10.21 -0.14 -6.03
N SER A 148 11.23 -0.01 -5.16
CA SER A 148 11.30 -0.74 -3.89
C SER A 148 10.76 0.06 -2.71
N GLU A 149 11.03 1.37 -2.65
CA GLU A 149 10.78 2.18 -1.46
C GLU A 149 9.53 3.04 -1.50
N PHE A 150 9.00 3.37 -2.70
CA PHE A 150 7.90 4.33 -2.79
C PHE A 150 6.57 3.78 -2.28
N SER A 151 6.31 2.48 -2.47
CA SER A 151 5.04 1.87 -2.11
C SER A 151 5.23 0.43 -1.63
N PRO A 152 4.52 0.01 -0.56
CA PRO A 152 4.50 -1.37 -0.10
C PRO A 152 3.77 -2.32 -1.08
N HIS A 153 3.31 -1.82 -2.22
CA HIS A 153 2.71 -2.60 -3.30
C HIS A 153 3.62 -2.69 -4.54
N GLY A 154 4.84 -2.17 -4.46
CA GLY A 154 5.90 -2.36 -5.44
C GLY A 154 6.80 -3.54 -5.10
N GLN A 155 7.21 -4.31 -6.12
CA GLN A 155 8.21 -5.35 -6.01
C GLN A 155 9.28 -5.13 -7.08
N LEU A 156 10.51 -4.91 -6.64
CA LEU A 156 11.69 -4.94 -7.50
C LEU A 156 12.23 -6.37 -7.60
N ILE A 157 12.54 -6.81 -8.80
CA ILE A 157 13.13 -8.11 -9.09
C ILE A 157 14.46 -7.87 -9.81
N SER A 158 15.57 -8.18 -9.17
CA SER A 158 16.90 -8.09 -9.78
C SER A 158 17.23 -9.35 -10.60
N GLY A 159 17.77 -9.19 -11.81
CA GLY A 159 17.91 -10.26 -12.83
C GLY A 159 18.73 -11.49 -12.38
N GLY A 160 18.60 -12.68 -13.00
CA GLY A 160 18.09 -12.99 -14.34
C GLY A 160 17.48 -14.38 -14.51
N GLU A 161 16.78 -14.91 -13.50
CA GLU A 161 15.96 -16.13 -13.64
C GLU A 161 14.54 -15.90 -13.12
N VAL A 162 13.86 -14.93 -13.71
CA VAL A 162 12.42 -14.84 -13.56
C VAL A 162 11.76 -15.79 -14.54
N THR A 163 11.23 -16.89 -14.02
CA THR A 163 10.49 -17.87 -14.81
C THR A 163 9.02 -17.42 -14.96
N ILE A 164 8.39 -17.79 -16.07
CA ILE A 164 6.97 -17.50 -16.34
C ILE A 164 6.06 -17.91 -15.15
N PRO A 165 6.23 -19.08 -14.51
CA PRO A 165 5.42 -19.49 -13.36
C PRO A 165 5.66 -18.67 -12.08
N LYS A 166 6.76 -17.91 -11.97
CA LYS A 166 6.96 -16.97 -10.85
C LYS A 166 6.20 -15.66 -11.08
N LEU A 167 5.99 -15.27 -12.34
CA LEU A 167 5.26 -14.04 -12.68
C LEU A 167 3.76 -14.26 -12.80
N PHE A 168 3.39 -15.35 -13.46
CA PHE A 168 2.02 -15.72 -13.74
C PHE A 168 1.62 -16.93 -12.90
N VAL A 169 0.36 -17.33 -13.01
CA VAL A 169 -0.16 -18.48 -12.26
C VAL A 169 0.63 -19.73 -12.65
N ASN A 170 1.08 -20.46 -11.64
CA ASN A 170 1.72 -21.74 -11.86
C ASN A 170 0.65 -22.82 -12.07
N ASN A 171 0.55 -23.34 -13.29
CA ASN A 171 -0.47 -24.33 -13.67
C ASN A 171 -0.34 -25.67 -12.95
N SER A 172 0.82 -26.01 -12.36
CA SER A 172 1.00 -27.29 -11.66
C SER A 172 0.46 -27.29 -10.24
N ASN A 173 0.39 -26.13 -9.57
CA ASN A 173 -0.05 -26.01 -8.18
C ASN A 173 -1.08 -24.90 -7.94
N GLY A 174 -1.52 -24.20 -8.99
CA GLY A 174 -2.49 -23.12 -8.93
C GLY A 174 -2.03 -21.85 -8.19
N ARG A 175 -0.75 -21.77 -7.79
CA ARG A 175 -0.25 -20.59 -7.04
C ARG A 175 -0.19 -19.37 -7.95
N ILE A 176 -0.77 -18.27 -7.48
CA ILE A 176 -0.73 -16.97 -8.15
C ILE A 176 0.72 -16.48 -8.22
N GLY A 177 1.12 -15.92 -9.36
CA GLY A 177 2.46 -15.34 -9.54
C GLY A 177 2.56 -13.90 -9.03
N LEU A 178 3.76 -13.33 -9.05
CA LEU A 178 4.06 -11.98 -8.53
C LEU A 178 3.15 -10.88 -9.10
N VAL A 179 2.78 -10.98 -10.38
CA VAL A 179 1.91 -10.01 -11.06
C VAL A 179 0.49 -9.99 -10.46
N GLY A 180 0.07 -11.05 -9.76
CA GLY A 180 -1.23 -11.11 -9.07
C GLY A 180 -1.20 -10.63 -7.62
N TYR A 181 -0.01 -10.49 -7.01
CA TYR A 181 0.15 -10.02 -5.63
C TYR A 181 0.51 -8.54 -5.53
N TRP A 182 1.29 -8.05 -6.49
CA TRP A 182 1.86 -6.70 -6.46
C TRP A 182 1.22 -5.79 -7.49
N ASP A 183 1.08 -4.51 -7.13
CA ASP A 183 0.57 -3.50 -8.04
C ASP A 183 1.64 -3.04 -9.03
N VAL A 184 2.91 -3.08 -8.67
CA VAL A 184 4.00 -2.59 -9.52
C VAL A 184 5.12 -3.62 -9.46
N VAL A 185 5.44 -4.26 -10.58
CA VAL A 185 6.50 -5.29 -10.64
C VAL A 185 7.65 -4.80 -11.52
N ALA A 186 8.75 -4.34 -10.93
CA ALA A 186 9.92 -3.81 -11.65
C ALA A 186 10.98 -4.88 -11.90
N PHE A 187 11.47 -4.96 -13.13
CA PHE A 187 12.57 -5.85 -13.50
C PHE A 187 13.89 -5.09 -13.60
N ASP A 188 14.81 -5.27 -12.66
CA ASP A 188 16.18 -4.77 -12.80
C ASP A 188 17.04 -5.73 -13.63
N GLU A 189 17.98 -5.17 -14.39
CA GLU A 189 18.91 -5.93 -15.23
C GLU A 189 18.26 -6.99 -16.16
N PHE A 190 17.09 -6.68 -16.71
CA PHE A 190 16.34 -7.60 -17.58
C PHE A 190 17.08 -7.96 -18.88
N ALA A 191 18.02 -7.12 -19.34
CA ALA A 191 18.79 -7.34 -20.56
C ALA A 191 20.26 -6.94 -20.38
N GLY A 192 21.19 -7.82 -20.77
CA GLY A 192 22.65 -7.60 -20.70
C GLY A 192 23.38 -8.40 -21.77
N ARG A 193 24.68 -8.11 -22.01
CA ARG A 193 25.47 -8.79 -23.06
C ARG A 193 25.52 -10.32 -22.91
N GLU A 194 25.39 -10.83 -21.69
CA GLU A 194 25.42 -12.26 -21.37
C GLU A 194 24.03 -12.86 -21.04
N LYS A 195 22.96 -12.05 -21.04
CA LYS A 195 21.61 -12.50 -20.64
C LYS A 195 20.67 -12.41 -21.83
N THR A 196 20.19 -13.55 -22.33
CA THR A 196 19.14 -13.59 -23.35
C THR A 196 17.78 -13.38 -22.67
N ALA A 197 17.08 -12.31 -23.04
CA ALA A 197 15.69 -12.13 -22.58
C ALA A 197 14.86 -13.35 -23.02
N ASN A 198 14.13 -13.96 -22.09
CA ASN A 198 13.32 -15.14 -22.39
C ASN A 198 12.24 -14.76 -23.41
N LYS A 199 12.37 -15.27 -24.65
CA LYS A 199 11.46 -14.95 -25.76
C LYS A 199 10.00 -15.22 -25.39
N ALA A 200 9.73 -16.29 -24.66
CA ALA A 200 8.36 -16.63 -24.24
C ALA A 200 7.78 -15.58 -23.26
N LEU A 201 8.61 -14.99 -22.39
CA LEU A 201 8.19 -13.92 -21.50
C LEU A 201 7.96 -12.62 -22.28
N VAL A 202 8.81 -12.31 -23.26
CA VAL A 202 8.60 -11.18 -24.17
C VAL A 202 7.31 -11.35 -24.98
N ASP A 203 7.02 -12.56 -25.44
CA ASP A 203 5.80 -12.85 -26.21
C ASP A 203 4.54 -12.80 -25.34
N ILE A 204 4.59 -13.24 -24.08
CA ILE A 204 3.50 -13.06 -23.11
C ILE A 204 3.29 -11.57 -22.80
N MET A 205 4.37 -10.82 -22.58
CA MET A 205 4.26 -9.37 -22.43
C MET A 205 3.63 -8.76 -23.68
N LYS A 206 4.05 -9.16 -24.88
CA LYS A 206 3.47 -8.65 -26.13
C LYS A 206 2.00 -8.99 -26.29
N LYS A 207 1.62 -10.23 -26.01
CA LYS A 207 0.30 -10.81 -26.30
C LYS A 207 -0.75 -10.50 -25.22
N ASP A 208 -0.37 -10.55 -23.94
CA ASP A 208 -1.29 -10.37 -22.81
C ASP A 208 -1.24 -8.94 -22.22
N ILE A 209 -0.16 -8.19 -22.46
CA ILE A 209 0.09 -6.88 -21.83
C ILE A 209 0.15 -5.72 -22.85
N PHE A 210 0.71 -5.94 -24.06
CA PHE A 210 0.84 -4.92 -25.14
C PHE A 210 -0.25 -4.96 -26.23
N ALA A 211 -1.18 -5.91 -26.23
CA ALA A 211 -2.31 -5.92 -27.19
C ALA A 211 -3.26 -4.69 -27.07
N ARG A 212 -2.93 -3.72 -26.21
CA ARG A 212 -3.61 -2.42 -26.08
C ARG A 212 -2.70 -1.20 -26.33
N GLY A 213 -1.49 -1.35 -26.87
CA GLY A 213 -0.69 -0.20 -27.33
C GLY A 213 0.77 -0.52 -27.67
N GLU A 214 1.12 -0.49 -28.97
CA GLU A 214 2.50 -0.44 -29.53
C GLU A 214 3.08 1.00 -29.42
N PRO A 215 4.42 1.29 -29.53
CA PRO A 215 5.40 0.57 -30.36
C PRO A 215 6.87 0.35 -29.85
N HIS A 216 7.53 -0.63 -30.50
CA HIS A 216 8.95 -0.83 -30.90
C HIS A 216 10.18 -0.22 -30.15
N GLY A 217 11.10 -1.09 -29.67
CA GLY A 217 12.56 -0.99 -29.96
C GLY A 217 13.63 -0.79 -28.84
N ARG A 218 14.42 -1.87 -28.57
CA ARG A 218 15.86 -2.03 -28.14
C ARG A 218 16.43 -1.51 -26.79
N ARG A 219 16.91 -2.52 -26.02
CA ARG A 219 18.10 -2.65 -25.11
C ARG A 219 18.13 -1.92 -23.75
N GLY A 220 18.30 -2.74 -22.69
CA GLY A 220 18.77 -2.34 -21.34
C GLY A 220 17.66 -1.94 -20.37
N GLU A 221 16.59 -2.73 -20.28
CA GLU A 221 15.29 -2.22 -19.85
C GLU A 221 14.94 -2.59 -18.40
N LEU A 222 14.51 -1.60 -17.61
CA LEU A 222 13.61 -1.86 -16.50
C LEU A 222 12.20 -2.01 -17.06
N ARG A 223 11.60 -3.21 -17.01
CA ARG A 223 10.23 -3.42 -17.49
C ARG A 223 9.29 -3.50 -16.29
N LEU A 224 8.05 -3.04 -16.44
CA LEU A 224 7.08 -3.07 -15.35
C LEU A 224 5.69 -3.50 -15.81
N CYS A 225 5.12 -4.54 -15.20
CA CYS A 225 3.80 -5.04 -15.53
C CYS A 225 2.86 -5.03 -14.31
N ARG A 226 1.73 -4.33 -14.42
CA ARG A 226 0.57 -4.46 -13.53
C ARG A 226 -0.60 -5.03 -14.32
N GLN A 227 -0.99 -6.28 -14.06
CA GLN A 227 -2.19 -6.86 -14.67
C GLN A 227 -3.39 -6.82 -13.72
N TYR A 228 -4.56 -6.84 -14.36
CA TYR A 228 -5.91 -6.63 -13.87
C TYR A 228 -6.25 -7.32 -12.52
N ARG A 229 -6.59 -6.54 -11.49
CA ARG A 229 -7.59 -6.96 -10.49
C ARG A 229 -8.96 -6.47 -10.97
N PRO A 230 -9.97 -7.34 -11.13
CA PRO A 230 -11.34 -6.84 -11.06
C PRO A 230 -11.47 -6.10 -9.72
N GLN A 231 -12.10 -4.93 -9.72
CA GLN A 231 -12.41 -4.21 -8.49
C GLN A 231 -12.96 -5.24 -7.50
N ARG A 232 -12.23 -5.51 -6.41
CA ARG A 232 -12.94 -5.85 -5.17
C ARG A 232 -13.76 -4.61 -4.92
N SER A 233 -15.05 -4.75 -5.18
CA SER A 233 -16.05 -3.75 -4.91
C SER A 233 -15.76 -3.17 -3.53
N LEU A 234 -15.61 -1.85 -3.48
CA LEU A 234 -15.75 -1.07 -2.25
C LEU A 234 -17.19 -1.14 -1.69
N HIS A 235 -18.03 -2.00 -2.28
CA HIS A 235 -19.31 -2.50 -1.77
C HIS A 235 -19.27 -4.03 -1.73
N ALA A 236 -18.71 -4.58 -0.66
CA ALA A 236 -18.88 -5.99 -0.29
C ALA A 236 -18.74 -6.14 1.23
N GLU A 237 -19.51 -5.35 1.96
CA GLU A 237 -19.84 -5.64 3.37
C GLU A 237 -21.28 -5.28 3.73
N GLU A 238 -22.15 -5.20 2.71
CA GLU A 238 -23.59 -5.07 2.89
C GLU A 238 -24.26 -6.20 2.12
N GLN A 239 -25.22 -6.86 2.75
CA GLN A 239 -25.97 -8.07 2.31
C GLN A 239 -25.36 -9.42 2.73
N ARG A 240 -25.57 -9.78 4.01
CA ARG A 240 -25.98 -11.16 4.33
C ARG A 240 -27.52 -11.23 4.29
N PRO A 241 -28.10 -12.30 3.73
CA PRO A 241 -29.55 -12.42 3.58
C PRO A 241 -30.21 -12.66 4.95
N VAL A 242 -31.26 -11.88 5.21
CA VAL A 242 -32.32 -12.21 6.17
C VAL A 242 -32.90 -13.56 5.74
N ARG A 243 -32.61 -14.63 6.49
CA ARG A 243 -33.42 -15.84 6.42
C ARG A 243 -34.70 -15.58 7.21
N SER A 244 -35.76 -15.30 6.48
CA SER A 244 -37.13 -15.49 6.92
C SER A 244 -37.35 -16.96 7.31
N LEU A 245 -37.61 -17.21 8.58
CA LEU A 245 -38.30 -18.40 9.05
C LEU A 245 -39.76 -18.00 9.29
N ALA A 246 -40.66 -18.54 8.49
CA ALA A 246 -42.09 -18.64 8.77
C ALA A 246 -42.64 -19.83 7.96
N PRO A 247 -43.80 -20.39 8.32
CA PRO A 247 -44.20 -20.96 9.60
C PRO A 247 -44.47 -22.48 9.44
N ALA A 248 -44.59 -23.22 10.55
CA ALA A 248 -45.29 -24.50 10.55
C ALA A 248 -46.07 -24.63 11.86
N VAL A 249 -47.37 -24.40 11.74
CA VAL A 249 -48.42 -24.76 12.69
C VAL A 249 -48.90 -26.17 12.32
N PRO A 250 -49.29 -27.00 13.28
CA PRO A 250 -50.72 -27.27 13.43
C PRO A 250 -51.32 -26.73 14.74
#